data_AF-A0AAI8YLX0-F1
#
_entry.id   AF-A0AAI8YLX0-F1
#
_cell.length_a   1.000
_cell.length_b   1.000
_cell.length_c   1.000
_cell.angle_alpha   90.00
_cell.angle_beta   90.00
_cell.angle_gamma   90.00
#
_symmetry.space_group_name_H-M   'P 1'
#
loop_
_entity.id
_entity.type
_entity.pdbx_description
1 polymer ?
#
loop_
_entity_poly.entity_id
_entity_poly.type
_entity_poly.pdbx_seq_one_letter_code
_entity_poly.pdbx_strand_id
1 'polypeptide(L)'
;MMGGKVYEVDFLSVKKQTTDAASPTKLASNTLVLDLLSTEKGSGVKLMIPSREQDVIKHALDCLPWTSLSWSIHRGLKDILVAYARPVMDSFRTELADLLKQTVNEQPHLLDRRGWNPQFVRQSMGEMAASAVLASEGNSGDLVRVVTDIVMALVDGWDVAQLDEVTFWRNAAPDRTLDLQWDRGADEGLCARME
;
A
#
# COMPACT_ATOMS: atom_id res chain seq x y z
N MET A 1 25.92 21.70 1.75
CA MET A 1 25.07 20.50 1.89
C MET A 1 23.63 20.98 1.98
N MET A 2 22.86 20.84 0.91
CA MET A 2 21.41 21.09 0.96
C MET A 2 20.79 19.92 1.71
N GLY A 3 20.31 20.17 2.94
CA GLY A 3 19.60 19.17 3.72
C GLY A 3 18.37 18.71 2.96
N GLY A 4 18.20 17.41 2.79
CA GLY A 4 16.97 16.84 2.22
C GLY A 4 15.77 17.28 3.05
N LYS A 5 14.61 17.43 2.40
CA LYS A 5 13.35 17.67 3.11
C LYS A 5 13.14 16.53 4.11
N VAL A 6 13.10 16.86 5.39
CA VAL A 6 12.77 15.93 6.46
C VAL A 6 11.26 15.80 6.48
N TYR A 7 10.73 14.58 6.34
CA TYR A 7 9.30 14.33 6.36
C TYR A 7 8.86 13.92 7.78
N GLU A 8 7.60 14.13 8.15
CA GLU A 8 7.11 13.82 9.51
C GLU A 8 7.31 12.34 9.90
N VAL A 9 7.36 11.43 8.90
CA VAL A 9 7.71 10.02 9.07
C VAL A 9 9.13 9.79 9.60
N ASP A 10 10.05 10.74 9.44
CA ASP A 10 11.41 10.67 9.98
C ASP A 10 11.46 10.92 11.50
N PHE A 11 10.37 11.43 12.09
CA PHE A 11 10.24 11.73 13.52
C PHE A 11 9.34 10.74 14.28
N LEU A 12 9.03 9.57 13.69
CA LEU A 12 8.18 8.57 14.36
C LEU A 12 8.80 8.17 15.71
N SER A 13 8.06 8.44 16.79
CA SER A 13 8.48 8.10 18.15
C SER A 13 8.18 6.63 18.44
N VAL A 14 9.03 5.77 17.90
CA VAL A 14 8.82 4.32 17.91
C VAL A 14 9.64 3.65 19.01
N LYS A 15 9.02 2.74 19.76
CA LYS A 15 9.73 1.98 20.82
C LYS A 15 9.84 0.50 20.45
N LYS A 16 11.08 -0.02 20.44
CA LYS A 16 11.35 -1.46 20.37
C LYS A 16 10.78 -2.13 21.62
N GLN A 17 10.04 -3.22 21.44
CA GLN A 17 9.63 -4.06 22.56
C GLN A 17 10.83 -4.94 22.97
N THR A 18 11.44 -4.65 24.11
CA THR A 18 12.47 -5.50 24.72
C THR A 18 11.82 -6.62 25.53
N THR A 19 12.29 -7.85 25.33
CA THR A 19 11.82 -9.07 26.04
C THR A 19 12.01 -9.01 27.56
N ASP A 20 12.89 -8.16 28.06
CA ASP A 20 13.18 -8.02 29.51
C ASP A 20 12.28 -7.01 30.25
N ALA A 21 11.41 -6.29 29.54
CA ALA A 21 10.44 -5.40 30.18
C ALA A 21 9.18 -6.20 30.60
N ALA A 22 9.37 -7.14 31.53
CA ALA A 22 8.30 -7.66 32.37
C ALA A 22 7.82 -6.56 33.33
N SER A 23 7.12 -5.57 32.78
CA SER A 23 6.15 -4.79 33.53
C SER A 23 5.04 -4.42 32.56
N PRO A 24 3.79 -4.85 32.82
CA PRO A 24 2.63 -4.40 32.08
C PRO A 24 2.35 -2.96 32.51
N THR A 25 3.24 -2.03 32.16
CA THR A 25 3.01 -0.60 32.29
C THR A 25 1.95 -0.29 31.26
N LYS A 26 0.67 -0.44 31.68
CA LYS A 26 -0.56 -0.12 30.95
C LYS A 26 -0.28 0.14 29.49
N LEU A 27 -0.23 -0.91 28.66
CA LEU A 27 -0.22 -0.74 27.21
C LEU A 27 -1.38 0.20 26.93
N ALA A 28 -1.08 1.47 26.63
CA ALA A 28 -2.13 2.46 26.42
C ALA A 28 -3.02 1.82 25.36
N SER A 29 -4.34 1.78 25.60
CA SER A 29 -5.34 0.99 24.86
C SER A 29 -5.37 1.22 23.34
N ASN A 30 -4.47 2.06 22.85
CA ASN A 30 -4.40 2.66 21.54
C ASN A 30 -3.01 2.49 20.88
N THR A 31 -2.18 1.55 21.39
CA THR A 31 -0.83 1.24 20.85
C THR A 31 -0.90 0.02 19.94
N LEU A 32 -0.41 0.15 18.70
CA LEU A 32 -0.29 -0.93 17.73
C LEU A 32 1.09 -1.59 17.85
N VAL A 33 1.16 -2.91 17.70
CA VAL A 33 2.42 -3.65 17.65
C VAL A 33 2.63 -4.15 16.22
N LEU A 34 3.71 -3.74 15.58
CA LEU A 34 4.13 -4.26 14.27
C LEU A 34 5.23 -5.31 14.44
N ASP A 35 5.12 -6.39 13.68
CA ASP A 35 6.16 -7.41 13.54
C ASP A 35 7.02 -7.08 12.33
N LEU A 36 8.28 -6.69 12.58
CA LEU A 36 9.25 -6.38 11.53
C LEU A 36 10.14 -7.60 11.26
N LEU A 37 10.51 -7.76 9.98
CA LEU A 37 11.47 -8.76 9.55
C LEU A 37 12.88 -8.38 10.04
N SER A 38 13.56 -9.32 10.68
CA SER A 38 14.95 -9.15 11.12
C SER A 38 15.90 -9.89 10.20
N THR A 39 17.05 -9.27 9.94
CA THR A 39 18.18 -9.93 9.26
C THR A 39 18.90 -10.94 10.17
N GLU A 40 18.68 -10.87 11.48
CA GLU A 40 19.21 -11.84 12.43
C GLU A 40 18.28 -13.07 12.52
N LYS A 41 18.86 -14.27 12.36
CA LYS A 41 18.09 -15.52 12.41
C LYS A 41 17.40 -15.68 13.76
N GLY A 42 16.07 -15.68 13.76
CA GLY A 42 15.24 -16.07 14.90
C GLY A 42 14.79 -14.94 15.83
N SER A 43 15.12 -13.66 15.56
CA SER A 43 14.71 -12.52 16.38
C SER A 43 13.72 -11.61 15.63
N GLY A 44 12.42 -11.93 15.67
CA GLY A 44 11.40 -10.99 15.18
C GLY A 44 11.47 -9.67 15.94
N VAL A 45 11.53 -8.53 15.25
CA VAL A 45 11.59 -7.22 15.90
C VAL A 45 10.16 -6.70 16.07
N LYS A 46 9.72 -6.58 17.32
CA LYS A 46 8.42 -6.01 17.65
C LYS A 46 8.53 -4.52 17.92
N LEU A 47 7.65 -3.78 17.27
CA LEU A 47 7.67 -2.33 17.23
C LEU A 47 6.36 -1.77 17.79
N MET A 48 6.41 -0.98 18.86
CA MET A 48 5.22 -0.36 19.44
C MET A 48 5.02 1.04 18.86
N ILE A 49 3.84 1.29 18.32
CA ILE A 49 3.46 2.52 17.62
C ILE A 49 2.23 3.15 18.31
N PRO A 50 2.38 4.33 18.94
CA PRO A 50 1.24 5.06 19.50
C PRO A 50 0.29 5.59 18.41
N SER A 51 -0.90 6.04 18.79
CA SER A 51 -1.95 6.39 17.81
C SER A 51 -1.55 7.54 16.88
N ARG A 52 -0.84 8.55 17.39
CA ARG A 52 -0.41 9.69 16.59
C ARG A 52 0.49 9.24 15.43
N GLU A 53 1.44 8.37 15.73
CA GLU A 53 2.35 7.79 14.74
C GLU A 53 1.62 6.87 13.76
N GLN A 54 0.55 6.19 14.19
CA GLN A 54 -0.31 5.43 13.27
C GLN A 54 -0.99 6.34 12.25
N ASP A 55 -1.44 7.53 12.65
CA ASP A 55 -2.08 8.48 11.73
C ASP A 55 -1.08 9.07 10.73
N VAL A 56 0.16 9.32 11.16
CA VAL A 56 1.27 9.70 10.26
C VAL A 56 1.56 8.57 9.26
N ILE A 57 1.57 7.30 9.71
CA ILE A 57 1.77 6.15 8.82
C ILE A 57 0.63 6.05 7.79
N LYS A 58 -0.63 6.18 8.22
CA LYS A 58 -1.78 6.17 7.29
C LYS A 58 -1.67 7.28 6.26
N HIS A 59 -1.38 8.50 6.71
CA HIS A 59 -1.22 9.64 5.80
C HIS A 59 -0.06 9.44 4.83
N ALA A 60 1.05 8.88 5.29
CA ALA A 60 2.16 8.54 4.40
C ALA A 60 1.76 7.47 3.38
N LEU A 61 1.06 6.41 3.78
CA LEU A 61 0.59 5.39 2.85
C LEU A 61 -0.36 5.95 1.77
N ASP A 62 -1.13 6.98 2.13
CA ASP A 62 -2.05 7.69 1.24
C ASP A 62 -1.35 8.62 0.24
N CYS A 63 -0.19 9.21 0.57
CA CYS A 63 0.40 10.31 -0.22
C CYS A 63 1.85 10.08 -0.68
N LEU A 64 2.42 8.90 -0.40
CA LEU A 64 3.79 8.60 -0.80
C LEU A 64 3.86 8.41 -2.32
N PRO A 65 4.86 8.99 -3.01
CA PRO A 65 5.06 8.78 -4.44
C PRO A 65 5.67 7.39 -4.67
N TRP A 66 4.84 6.35 -4.54
CA TRP A 66 5.22 4.93 -4.60
C TRP A 66 6.00 4.58 -5.86
N THR A 67 5.67 5.28 -6.96
CA THR A 67 6.30 5.14 -8.28
C THR A 67 7.73 5.69 -8.36
N SER A 68 8.05 6.70 -7.55
CA SER A 68 9.29 7.50 -7.67
C SER A 68 10.20 7.41 -6.44
N LEU A 69 9.80 6.69 -5.39
CA LEU A 69 10.58 6.52 -4.17
C LEU A 69 11.83 5.66 -4.38
N SER A 70 12.98 6.25 -4.06
CA SER A 70 14.26 5.52 -3.97
C SER A 70 14.29 4.69 -2.68
N TRP A 71 13.69 3.50 -2.73
CA TRP A 71 13.56 2.60 -1.58
C TRP A 71 14.87 2.12 -0.96
N SER A 72 16.00 2.30 -1.67
CA SER A 72 17.33 1.98 -1.14
C SER A 72 17.77 2.93 -0.02
N ILE A 73 17.28 4.17 -0.01
CA ILE A 73 17.64 5.20 0.98
C ILE A 73 16.77 5.07 2.25
N HIS A 74 15.55 4.53 2.11
CA HIS A 74 14.54 4.50 3.17
C HIS A 74 14.10 3.09 3.56
N ARG A 75 15.03 2.12 3.57
CA ARG A 75 14.71 0.69 3.83
C ARG A 75 13.95 0.47 5.14
N GLY A 76 14.35 1.14 6.22
CA GLY A 76 13.67 1.03 7.52
C GLY A 76 12.23 1.56 7.52
N LEU A 77 12.00 2.70 6.85
CA LEU A 77 10.65 3.25 6.68
C LEU A 77 9.79 2.31 5.83
N LYS A 78 10.33 1.77 4.73
CA LYS A 78 9.65 0.79 3.89
C LYS A 78 9.18 -0.41 4.71
N ASP A 79 10.05 -0.96 5.56
CA ASP A 79 9.72 -2.14 6.37
C ASP A 79 8.59 -1.83 7.36
N ILE A 80 8.56 -0.63 7.95
CA ILE A 80 7.46 -0.18 8.83
C ILE A 80 6.16 -0.03 8.04
N LEU A 81 6.20 0.66 6.91
CA LEU A 81 5.02 0.88 6.06
C LEU A 81 4.44 -0.44 5.56
N VAL A 82 5.29 -1.36 5.09
CA VAL A 82 4.86 -2.69 4.63
C VAL A 82 4.33 -3.53 5.78
N ALA A 83 4.96 -3.51 6.95
CA ALA A 83 4.48 -4.24 8.12
C ALA A 83 3.11 -3.74 8.61
N TYR A 84 2.86 -2.43 8.50
CA TYR A 84 1.54 -1.86 8.76
C TYR A 84 0.51 -2.22 7.68
N ALA A 85 0.91 -2.07 6.41
CA ALA A 85 0.03 -2.18 5.26
C ALA A 85 -0.42 -3.61 4.99
N ARG A 86 0.48 -4.59 5.16
CA ARG A 86 0.23 -5.99 4.80
C ARG A 86 -1.04 -6.58 5.43
N PRO A 87 -1.25 -6.57 6.77
CA PRO A 87 -2.46 -7.15 7.35
C PRO A 87 -3.75 -6.45 6.90
N VAL A 88 -3.67 -5.16 6.60
CA VAL A 88 -4.80 -4.41 6.04
C VAL A 88 -5.08 -4.86 4.61
N MET A 89 -4.08 -4.87 3.72
CA MET A 89 -4.28 -5.29 2.33
C MET A 89 -4.66 -6.77 2.22
N ASP A 90 -4.21 -7.60 3.15
CA ASP A 90 -4.59 -9.01 3.24
C ASP A 90 -6.11 -9.18 3.38
N SER A 91 -6.82 -8.27 4.06
CA SER A 91 -8.29 -8.33 4.16
C SER A 91 -9.01 -7.95 2.87
N PHE A 92 -8.35 -7.24 1.95
CA PHE A 92 -8.90 -6.81 0.65
C PHE A 92 -8.45 -7.70 -0.51
N ARG A 93 -7.64 -8.74 -0.28
CA ARG A 93 -7.08 -9.57 -1.36
C ARG A 93 -8.12 -10.22 -2.25
N THR A 94 -9.17 -10.77 -1.66
CA THR A 94 -10.24 -11.43 -2.41
C THR A 94 -10.98 -10.42 -3.28
N GLU A 95 -11.35 -9.28 -2.71
CA GLU A 95 -12.01 -8.19 -3.43
C GLU A 95 -11.14 -7.69 -4.60
N LEU A 96 -9.85 -7.45 -4.35
CA LEU A 96 -8.91 -7.05 -5.40
C LEU A 96 -8.79 -8.11 -6.50
N ALA A 97 -8.67 -9.39 -6.13
CA ALA A 97 -8.56 -10.48 -7.09
C ALA A 97 -9.80 -10.58 -8.00
N ASP A 98 -10.99 -10.44 -7.42
CA ASP A 98 -12.26 -10.45 -8.16
C ASP A 98 -12.37 -9.23 -9.08
N LEU A 99 -11.97 -8.04 -8.60
CA LEU A 99 -11.97 -6.81 -9.37
C LEU A 99 -11.03 -6.87 -10.58
N LEU A 100 -9.83 -7.44 -10.41
CA LEU A 100 -8.88 -7.63 -11.51
C LEU A 100 -9.45 -8.58 -12.58
N LYS A 101 -10.09 -9.69 -12.16
CA LYS A 101 -10.77 -10.60 -13.07
C LYS A 101 -11.89 -9.91 -13.83
N GLN A 102 -12.73 -9.16 -13.11
CA GLN A 102 -13.85 -8.43 -13.70
C GLN A 102 -13.36 -7.40 -14.73
N THR A 103 -12.32 -6.64 -14.41
CA THR A 103 -11.71 -5.65 -15.31
C THR A 103 -11.25 -6.28 -16.63
N VAL A 104 -10.56 -7.43 -16.57
CA VAL A 104 -10.13 -8.14 -17.78
C VAL A 104 -11.31 -8.62 -18.62
N ASN A 105 -12.40 -9.07 -17.98
CA ASN A 105 -13.60 -9.55 -18.66
C ASN A 105 -14.40 -8.42 -19.30
N GLU A 106 -14.54 -7.28 -18.62
CA GLU A 106 -15.35 -6.15 -19.07
C GLU A 106 -14.62 -5.26 -20.07
N GLN A 107 -13.31 -5.08 -19.88
CA GLN A 107 -12.51 -4.12 -20.64
C GLN A 107 -11.24 -4.73 -21.27
N PRO A 108 -11.32 -5.90 -21.94
CA PRO A 108 -10.14 -6.56 -22.52
C PRO A 108 -9.44 -5.70 -23.59
N HIS A 109 -10.19 -4.82 -24.25
CA HIS A 109 -9.69 -3.94 -25.30
C HIS A 109 -8.66 -2.90 -24.80
N LEU A 110 -8.72 -2.50 -23.53
CA LEU A 110 -7.72 -1.59 -22.94
C LEU A 110 -6.35 -2.28 -22.81
N LEU A 111 -6.37 -3.57 -22.49
CA LEU A 111 -5.17 -4.40 -22.39
C LEU A 111 -4.61 -4.74 -23.78
N ASP A 112 -5.48 -4.99 -24.76
CA ASP A 112 -5.08 -5.15 -26.17
C ASP A 112 -4.32 -3.90 -26.68
N ARG A 113 -4.81 -2.69 -26.38
CA ARG A 113 -4.14 -1.41 -26.75
C ARG A 113 -2.78 -1.23 -26.09
N ARG A 114 -2.56 -1.84 -24.92
CA ARG A 114 -1.25 -1.87 -24.23
C ARG A 114 -0.28 -2.91 -24.81
N GLY A 115 -0.66 -3.57 -25.90
CA GLY A 115 0.19 -4.49 -26.64
C GLY A 115 0.16 -5.93 -26.12
N TRP A 116 -0.78 -6.27 -25.24
CA TRP A 116 -0.96 -7.65 -24.81
C TRP A 116 -1.58 -8.50 -25.90
N ASN A 117 -1.24 -9.79 -25.90
CA ASN A 117 -1.83 -10.75 -26.82
C ASN A 117 -3.34 -10.90 -26.55
N PRO A 118 -4.23 -10.63 -27.52
CA PRO A 118 -5.68 -10.65 -27.31
C PRO A 118 -6.25 -11.98 -26.81
N GLN A 119 -5.66 -13.10 -27.26
CA GLN A 119 -6.08 -14.43 -26.83
C GLN A 119 -5.68 -14.68 -25.37
N PHE A 120 -4.46 -14.29 -24.98
CA PHE A 120 -3.99 -14.40 -23.60
C PHE A 120 -4.84 -13.56 -22.62
N VAL A 121 -5.16 -12.31 -22.98
CA VAL A 121 -6.01 -11.41 -22.19
C VAL A 121 -7.33 -12.10 -21.85
N ARG A 122 -8.02 -12.61 -22.87
CA ARG A 122 -9.38 -13.18 -22.74
C ARG A 122 -9.39 -14.57 -22.09
N GLN A 123 -8.30 -15.33 -22.15
CA GLN A 123 -8.29 -16.75 -21.70
C GLN A 123 -7.59 -16.98 -20.37
N SER A 124 -6.64 -16.14 -19.98
CA SER A 124 -5.72 -16.50 -18.88
C SER A 124 -5.32 -15.34 -17.99
N MET A 125 -5.27 -14.11 -18.51
CA MET A 125 -4.69 -12.97 -17.80
C MET A 125 -5.41 -12.66 -16.48
N GLY A 126 -6.75 -12.64 -16.47
CA GLY A 126 -7.53 -12.36 -15.25
C GLY A 126 -7.34 -13.42 -14.15
N GLU A 127 -7.40 -14.71 -14.53
CA GLU A 127 -7.14 -15.83 -13.61
C GLU A 127 -5.72 -15.81 -13.04
N MET A 128 -4.74 -15.49 -13.88
CA MET A 128 -3.34 -15.36 -13.49
C MET A 128 -3.13 -14.22 -12.48
N ALA A 129 -3.74 -13.06 -12.73
CA ALA A 129 -3.65 -11.91 -11.83
C ALA A 129 -4.28 -12.20 -10.47
N ALA A 130 -5.50 -12.74 -10.45
CA ALA A 130 -6.18 -13.11 -9.21
C ALA A 130 -5.40 -14.16 -8.40
N SER A 131 -4.87 -15.19 -9.08
CA SER A 131 -4.06 -16.22 -8.43
C SER A 131 -2.80 -15.62 -7.78
N ALA A 132 -2.14 -14.68 -8.46
CA ALA A 132 -0.96 -13.99 -7.94
C ALA A 132 -1.28 -13.15 -6.69
N VAL A 133 -2.40 -12.41 -6.71
CA VAL A 133 -2.85 -11.61 -5.56
C VAL A 133 -3.22 -12.50 -4.37
N LEU A 134 -3.91 -13.62 -4.60
CA LEU A 134 -4.32 -14.54 -3.54
C LEU A 134 -3.14 -15.34 -2.96
N ALA A 135 -2.17 -15.72 -3.79
CA ALA A 135 -1.03 -16.54 -3.36
C ALA A 135 -0.10 -15.82 -2.37
N SER A 136 -0.14 -14.48 -2.29
CA SER A 136 0.77 -13.67 -1.46
C SER A 136 2.26 -13.88 -1.71
N GLU A 137 2.60 -14.61 -2.78
CA GLU A 137 3.95 -15.06 -3.11
C GLU A 137 4.12 -14.97 -4.63
N GLY A 138 4.33 -13.75 -5.13
CA GLY A 138 4.52 -13.49 -6.56
C GLY A 138 5.73 -12.59 -6.78
N ASN A 139 6.86 -13.19 -7.18
CA ASN A 139 8.12 -12.46 -7.43
C ASN A 139 8.58 -12.53 -8.90
N SER A 140 7.76 -13.05 -9.84
CA SER A 140 8.11 -12.96 -11.25
C SER A 140 7.72 -11.60 -11.81
N GLY A 141 8.65 -10.96 -12.54
CA GLY A 141 8.41 -9.66 -13.15
C GLY A 141 7.19 -9.63 -14.07
N ASP A 142 6.89 -10.76 -14.73
CA ASP A 142 5.74 -10.88 -15.62
C ASP A 142 4.41 -10.84 -14.87
N LEU A 143 4.30 -11.48 -13.70
CA LEU A 143 3.08 -11.42 -12.88
C LEU A 143 2.84 -10.02 -12.34
N VAL A 144 3.91 -9.35 -11.89
CA VAL A 144 3.83 -7.94 -11.46
C VAL A 144 3.32 -7.08 -12.61
N ARG A 145 3.89 -7.22 -13.81
CA ARG A 145 3.45 -6.48 -15.00
C ARG A 145 1.99 -6.77 -15.35
N VAL A 146 1.55 -8.02 -15.29
CA VAL A 146 0.14 -8.40 -15.53
C VAL A 146 -0.78 -7.67 -14.54
N VAL A 147 -0.50 -7.75 -13.24
CA VAL A 147 -1.33 -7.10 -12.22
C VAL A 147 -1.33 -5.58 -12.41
N THR A 148 -0.16 -4.95 -12.58
CA THR A 148 -0.04 -3.50 -12.77
C THR A 148 -0.79 -3.03 -14.01
N ASP A 149 -0.67 -3.72 -15.14
CA ASP A 149 -1.38 -3.32 -16.38
C ASP A 149 -2.90 -3.49 -16.29
N ILE A 150 -3.40 -4.45 -15.50
CA ILE A 150 -4.84 -4.57 -15.22
C ILE A 150 -5.30 -3.45 -14.30
N VAL A 151 -4.55 -3.14 -13.22
CA VAL A 151 -4.88 -2.01 -12.33
C VAL A 151 -4.95 -0.71 -13.13
N MET A 152 -3.96 -0.47 -14.01
CA MET A 152 -3.98 0.71 -14.87
C MET A 152 -5.17 0.72 -15.85
N ALA A 153 -5.79 -0.43 -16.17
CA ALA A 153 -6.97 -0.50 -17.03
C ALA A 153 -8.24 -0.23 -16.22
N LEU A 154 -8.27 -0.70 -14.98
CA LEU A 154 -9.31 -0.42 -14.01
C LEU A 154 -9.42 1.07 -13.70
N VAL A 155 -8.29 1.79 -13.60
CA VAL A 155 -8.23 3.25 -13.39
C VAL A 155 -7.94 4.01 -14.69
N ASP A 156 -8.49 3.57 -15.82
CA ASP A 156 -8.25 4.23 -17.12
C ASP A 156 -8.57 5.73 -17.06
N GLY A 157 -7.62 6.54 -17.56
CA GLY A 157 -7.71 8.00 -17.53
C GLY A 157 -7.14 8.68 -16.29
N TRP A 158 -6.66 7.94 -15.29
CA TRP A 158 -5.88 8.53 -14.19
C TRP A 158 -4.50 8.97 -14.66
N ASP A 159 -4.03 10.12 -14.16
CA ASP A 159 -2.65 10.56 -14.29
C ASP A 159 -1.76 10.00 -13.16
N VAL A 160 -0.46 10.25 -13.25
CA VAL A 160 0.52 9.74 -12.27
C VAL A 160 0.30 10.33 -10.88
N ALA A 161 -0.14 11.58 -10.78
CA ALA A 161 -0.39 12.21 -9.48
C ALA A 161 -1.58 11.54 -8.78
N GLN A 162 -2.62 11.18 -9.54
CA GLN A 162 -3.78 10.45 -9.04
C GLN A 162 -3.44 9.03 -8.57
N LEU A 163 -2.38 8.41 -9.09
CA LEU A 163 -1.91 7.09 -8.62
C LEU A 163 -1.12 7.18 -7.30
N ASP A 164 -0.52 8.34 -7.01
CA ASP A 164 0.30 8.56 -5.82
C ASP A 164 -0.52 9.15 -4.65
N GLU A 165 -1.79 9.52 -4.85
CA GLU A 165 -2.68 10.05 -3.81
C GLU A 165 -3.98 9.25 -3.67
N VAL A 166 -4.20 8.69 -2.48
CA VAL A 166 -5.39 7.92 -2.09
C VAL A 166 -5.90 8.36 -0.70
N THR A 167 -7.09 7.90 -0.32
CA THR A 167 -7.70 8.14 1.01
C THR A 167 -7.97 6.86 1.80
N PHE A 168 -7.80 5.70 1.15
CA PHE A 168 -7.98 4.35 1.68
C PHE A 168 -7.39 4.16 3.08
N TRP A 169 -6.18 4.66 3.34
CA TRP A 169 -5.47 4.38 4.59
C TRP A 169 -5.98 5.21 5.76
N ARG A 170 -6.33 6.48 5.52
CA ARG A 170 -6.93 7.36 6.55
C ARG A 170 -8.37 6.96 6.90
N ASN A 171 -9.10 6.35 5.97
CA ASN A 171 -10.46 5.87 6.24
C ASN A 171 -10.47 4.74 7.29
N ALA A 172 -11.36 4.87 8.28
CA ALA A 172 -11.54 3.86 9.31
C ALA A 172 -12.38 2.69 8.79
N ALA A 173 -12.14 1.48 9.31
CA ALA A 173 -13.10 0.38 9.11
C ALA A 173 -14.42 0.72 9.87
N PRO A 174 -15.60 0.41 9.30
CA PRO A 174 -15.85 -0.40 8.10
C PRO A 174 -15.90 0.39 6.78
N ASP A 175 -15.82 1.72 6.80
CA ASP A 175 -16.02 2.58 5.63
C ASP A 175 -14.85 2.58 4.64
N ARG A 176 -13.74 1.90 4.99
CA ARG A 176 -12.58 1.71 4.12
C ARG A 176 -12.95 0.92 2.87
N THR A 177 -12.81 1.55 1.73
CA THR A 177 -13.08 0.99 0.40
C THR A 177 -11.94 1.36 -0.55
N LEU A 178 -11.72 0.54 -1.59
CA LEU A 178 -10.69 0.82 -2.59
C LEU A 178 -11.04 2.11 -3.35
N ASP A 179 -10.07 3.03 -3.45
CA ASP A 179 -10.24 4.27 -4.19
C ASP A 179 -10.17 3.99 -5.69
N LEU A 180 -11.33 3.74 -6.29
CA LEU A 180 -11.47 3.40 -7.71
C LEU A 180 -12.19 4.48 -8.52
N GLN A 181 -12.73 5.48 -7.84
CA GLN A 181 -13.48 6.58 -8.43
C GLN A 181 -12.84 7.90 -7.99
N TRP A 182 -12.41 8.70 -8.95
CA TRP A 182 -11.90 10.04 -8.67
C TRP A 182 -13.07 11.03 -8.65
N ASP A 183 -13.47 11.47 -7.45
CA ASP A 183 -14.50 12.48 -7.30
C ASP A 183 -13.85 13.88 -7.20
N ARG A 184 -14.01 14.70 -8.24
CA ARG A 184 -13.38 16.04 -8.37
C ARG A 184 -13.83 17.07 -7.31
N GLY A 185 -14.69 16.70 -6.36
CA GLY A 185 -15.37 17.62 -5.43
C GLY A 185 -14.66 17.88 -4.09
N ALA A 186 -13.60 17.14 -3.74
CA ALA A 186 -12.99 17.24 -2.41
C ALA A 186 -11.68 18.05 -2.34
N ASP A 187 -11.09 18.40 -3.49
CA ASP A 187 -9.67 18.77 -3.57
C ASP A 187 -9.35 20.26 -3.51
N GLU A 188 -10.35 21.15 -3.44
CA GLU A 188 -10.08 22.57 -3.19
C GLU A 188 -9.74 22.88 -1.72
N GLY A 189 -9.84 21.91 -0.81
CA GLY A 189 -9.78 22.16 0.64
C GLY A 189 -8.53 21.71 1.40
N LEU A 190 -7.75 20.76 0.87
CA LEU A 190 -6.72 20.06 1.67
C LEU A 190 -5.28 20.40 1.29
N CYS A 191 -4.97 20.63 0.00
CA CYS A 191 -3.62 21.05 -0.40
C CYS A 191 -3.32 22.54 -0.12
N ALA A 192 -4.35 23.39 0.00
CA ALA A 192 -4.19 24.83 0.22
C ALA A 192 -3.90 25.23 1.70
N ARG A 193 -3.64 24.26 2.60
CA ARG A 193 -3.41 24.51 4.03
C ARG A 193 -1.97 24.28 4.51
N MET A 194 -1.02 24.10 3.60
CA MET A 194 0.40 24.02 3.92
C MET A 194 1.27 24.88 2.98
N GLU A 195 0.83 26.11 2.71
CA GLU A 195 1.73 27.22 2.35
C GLU A 195 1.79 28.25 3.48
#